data_AF-A0A1I3QBZ6-F1
#
_entry.id   AF-A0A1I3QBZ6-F1
#
_cell.length_a   1.000
_cell.length_b   1.000
_cell.length_c   1.000
_cell.angle_alpha   90.00
_cell.angle_beta   90.00
_cell.angle_gamma   90.00
#
_symmetry.space_group_name_H-M   'P 1'
#
loop_
_entity.id
_entity.type
_entity.pdbx_description
1 polymer ?
#
loop_
_entity_poly.entity_id
_entity_poly.type
_entity_poly.pdbx_seq_one_letter_code
_entity_poly.pdbx_strand_id
1 'polypeptide(L)'
;MMYTIIDVETSGRSNKITEISVFKYDGKQIIDEFTSLVNPEVLIPDYITSLTGIDNGTVANAPTFAEVANDVLSITEDTIFVAHNVNFDYNVIRNEFKALGIDFNRKKLCTVRLSRKLLPGHKSYSLGKLCTDLHINIVDRHRARGDAEATVVLFDILLNQEDAETVFGDFLKKTSKEATLPSHLPTAVFNNLPNTAGIYYFKNKKGQIIYVGKAKDIKKRVLSHFYSKAQKSLDLCRETSDIDFELSGSELIALLMEDAAIKQHYPEYNVISKRAPKAYAIFSYEDRQGIKHLAYNTLKATPNSIQTFSSITDCRQYLEKMCAQFELCPKFCHLQDGVVQCSHYKITTCKGVCANKEHVTDYNLRVISAIDHINNNKENVVLKQQGRHSQEEAFVLIKNSVYLGYGFIDKSEQINSPEDLETFLIPQKDNLDVQKILRGVLK
;
A
#
# COMPACT_ATOMS: atom_id res chain seq x y z
N MET A 1 22.20 33.92 6.49
CA MET A 1 22.06 32.83 5.49
C MET A 1 21.38 33.44 4.27
N MET A 2 21.62 32.92 3.07
CA MET A 2 20.91 33.39 1.88
C MET A 2 19.73 32.49 1.55
N TYR A 3 18.58 33.08 1.23
CA TYR A 3 17.35 32.38 0.91
C TYR A 3 16.88 32.76 -0.49
N THR A 4 16.19 31.85 -1.16
CA THR A 4 15.38 32.17 -2.34
C THR A 4 13.94 31.80 -2.05
N ILE A 5 13.07 32.79 -2.00
CA ILE A 5 11.63 32.61 -1.84
C ILE A 5 11.05 32.47 -3.24
N ILE A 6 10.43 31.32 -3.51
CA ILE A 6 10.05 30.91 -4.85
C ILE A 6 8.60 30.48 -4.87
N ASP A 7 7.90 30.86 -5.93
CA ASP A 7 6.56 30.37 -6.25
C ASP A 7 6.46 30.12 -7.76
N VAL A 8 5.66 29.14 -8.16
CA VAL A 8 5.43 28.79 -9.57
C VAL A 8 3.96 28.55 -9.86
N GLU A 9 3.51 29.06 -11.00
CA GLU A 9 2.25 28.63 -11.59
C GLU A 9 2.49 27.52 -12.62
N THR A 10 1.52 26.62 -12.77
CA THR A 10 1.68 25.45 -13.65
C THR A 10 0.47 25.21 -14.54
N SER A 11 0.69 24.49 -15.64
CA SER A 11 -0.33 23.99 -16.59
C SER A 11 -1.32 22.97 -16.01
N GLY A 12 -1.35 22.77 -14.69
CA GLY A 12 -2.22 21.81 -14.01
C GLY A 12 -1.66 20.39 -14.06
N ARG A 13 -2.37 19.44 -14.70
CA ARG A 13 -2.02 18.00 -14.64
C ARG A 13 -0.62 17.66 -15.16
N SER A 14 -0.13 18.40 -16.15
CA SER A 14 1.21 18.23 -16.72
C SER A 14 2.32 18.77 -15.82
N ASN A 15 2.00 19.62 -14.83
CA ASN A 15 2.96 20.28 -13.94
C ASN A 15 4.12 20.98 -14.68
N LYS A 16 3.88 21.49 -15.89
CA LYS A 16 4.82 22.36 -16.63
C LYS A 16 4.67 23.79 -16.16
N ILE A 17 5.79 24.48 -15.94
CA ILE A 17 5.81 25.86 -15.44
C ILE A 17 5.21 26.82 -16.46
N THR A 18 4.30 27.68 -16.02
CA THR A 18 3.69 28.76 -16.82
C THR A 18 4.12 30.15 -16.34
N GLU A 19 4.52 30.25 -15.07
CA GLU A 19 5.13 31.45 -14.48
C GLU A 19 6.05 31.02 -13.34
N ILE A 20 7.16 31.72 -13.15
CA ILE A 20 8.08 31.55 -12.02
C ILE A 20 8.45 32.90 -11.44
N SER A 21 8.46 33.02 -10.12
CA SER A 21 8.99 34.17 -9.41
C SER A 21 9.96 33.71 -8.32
N VAL A 22 11.11 34.39 -8.24
CA VAL A 22 12.20 34.09 -7.31
C VAL A 22 12.68 35.39 -6.69
N PHE A 23 12.59 35.50 -5.37
CA PHE A 23 13.14 36.60 -4.58
C PHE A 23 14.33 36.10 -3.76
N LYS A 24 15.51 36.66 -4.00
CA LYS A 24 16.71 36.40 -3.21
C LYS A 24 16.71 37.29 -1.98
N TYR A 25 16.75 36.68 -0.81
CA TYR A 25 16.54 37.33 0.48
C TYR A 25 17.69 37.03 1.44
N ASP A 26 18.28 38.07 2.04
CA ASP A 26 19.43 37.94 2.94
C ASP A 26 19.04 37.70 4.42
N GLY A 27 17.74 37.64 4.70
CA GLY A 27 17.17 37.58 6.05
C GLY A 27 16.64 38.92 6.58
N LYS A 28 16.83 40.02 5.83
CA LYS A 28 16.35 41.37 6.17
C LYS A 28 15.71 42.09 4.99
N GLN A 29 16.24 41.90 3.79
CA GLN A 29 15.76 42.55 2.57
C GLN A 29 15.93 41.67 1.33
N ILE A 30 15.13 41.97 0.30
CA ILE A 30 15.30 41.40 -1.04
C ILE A 30 16.55 42.05 -1.66
N ILE A 31 17.48 41.22 -2.12
CA ILE A 31 18.73 41.68 -2.72
C ILE A 31 18.81 41.41 -4.23
N ASP A 32 17.92 40.56 -4.74
CA ASP A 32 17.81 40.23 -6.16
C ASP A 32 16.43 39.62 -6.44
N GLU A 33 15.92 39.75 -7.66
CA GLU A 33 14.65 39.16 -8.08
C GLU A 33 14.66 38.69 -9.53
N PHE A 34 13.95 37.59 -9.79
CA PHE A 34 13.70 37.09 -11.13
C PHE A 34 12.22 36.72 -11.24
N THR A 35 11.53 37.22 -12.27
CA THR A 35 10.14 36.83 -12.56
C THR A 35 9.98 36.68 -14.05
N SER A 36 9.37 35.59 -14.50
CA SER A 36 9.12 35.35 -15.92
C SER A 36 7.87 34.51 -16.14
N LEU A 37 7.10 34.86 -17.18
CA LEU A 37 6.19 33.91 -17.81
C LEU A 37 7.03 32.84 -18.52
N VAL A 38 6.50 31.61 -18.57
CA VAL A 38 7.20 30.49 -19.19
C VAL A 38 6.26 29.82 -20.18
N ASN A 39 6.75 29.57 -21.40
CA ASN A 39 6.06 28.72 -22.35
C ASN A 39 6.19 27.26 -21.88
N PRO A 40 5.09 26.60 -21.46
CA PRO A 40 5.14 25.26 -20.90
C PRO A 40 5.28 24.17 -21.98
N GLU A 41 5.24 24.55 -23.27
CA GLU A 41 5.22 23.64 -24.43
C GLU A 41 4.08 22.62 -24.42
N VAL A 42 3.03 22.90 -23.65
CA VAL A 42 1.80 22.10 -23.53
C VAL A 42 0.58 23.00 -23.41
N LEU A 43 -0.59 22.48 -23.74
CA LEU A 43 -1.85 23.23 -23.61
C LEU A 43 -2.17 23.52 -22.14
N ILE A 44 -2.44 24.78 -21.81
CA ILE A 44 -3.02 25.21 -20.54
C ILE A 44 -4.55 25.09 -20.63
N PRO A 45 -5.20 24.25 -19.80
CA PRO A 45 -6.66 24.11 -19.81
C PRO A 45 -7.38 25.34 -19.22
N ASP A 46 -8.59 25.63 -19.69
CA ASP A 46 -9.38 26.82 -19.27
C ASP A 46 -9.60 26.94 -17.76
N TYR A 47 -9.70 25.81 -17.04
CA TYR A 47 -9.88 25.84 -15.58
C TYR A 47 -8.62 26.33 -14.85
N ILE A 48 -7.42 26.16 -15.43
CA ILE A 48 -6.17 26.73 -14.91
C ILE A 48 -6.11 28.21 -15.23
N THR A 49 -6.41 28.59 -16.47
CA THR A 49 -6.51 29.99 -16.89
C THR A 49 -7.46 30.79 -15.99
N SER A 50 -8.59 30.20 -15.60
CA SER A 50 -9.57 30.83 -14.70
C SER A 50 -9.03 31.06 -13.28
N LEU A 51 -8.00 30.34 -12.87
CA LEU A 51 -7.37 30.45 -11.55
C LEU A 51 -6.20 31.44 -11.57
N THR A 52 -5.34 31.34 -12.57
CA THR A 52 -4.05 32.07 -12.62
C THR A 52 -4.09 33.32 -13.50
N GLY A 53 -5.10 33.42 -14.37
CA GLY A 53 -5.18 34.45 -15.41
C GLY A 53 -4.18 34.24 -16.56
N ILE A 54 -3.43 33.14 -16.58
CA ILE A 54 -2.43 32.83 -17.61
C ILE A 54 -3.06 31.89 -18.64
N ASP A 55 -3.29 32.40 -19.85
CA ASP A 55 -3.81 31.60 -20.97
C ASP A 55 -2.72 31.19 -21.97
N ASN A 56 -3.10 30.34 -22.93
CA ASN A 56 -2.18 29.88 -23.98
C ASN A 56 -1.64 31.02 -24.86
N GLY A 57 -2.38 32.12 -25.01
CA GLY A 57 -1.94 33.28 -25.78
C GLY A 57 -0.86 34.08 -25.05
N THR A 58 -1.02 34.21 -23.73
CA THR A 58 -0.12 34.92 -22.81
C THR A 58 1.28 34.30 -22.79
N VAL A 59 1.36 32.97 -22.82
CA VAL A 59 2.64 32.24 -22.79
C VAL A 59 3.19 31.88 -24.16
N ALA A 60 2.46 32.13 -25.25
CA ALA A 60 2.86 31.68 -26.60
C ALA A 60 4.24 32.21 -27.03
N ASN A 61 4.53 33.46 -26.68
CA ASN A 61 5.80 34.14 -26.99
C ASN A 61 6.70 34.28 -25.74
N ALA A 62 6.34 33.67 -24.62
CA ALA A 62 7.17 33.64 -23.43
C ALA A 62 8.36 32.69 -23.66
N PRO A 63 9.51 32.91 -22.97
CA PRO A 63 10.62 31.97 -23.05
C PRO A 63 10.21 30.60 -22.51
N THR A 64 10.75 29.54 -23.10
CA THR A 64 10.69 28.18 -22.55
C THR A 64 11.49 28.09 -21.25
N PHE A 65 11.25 27.06 -20.44
CA PHE A 65 12.05 26.85 -19.24
C PHE A 65 13.55 26.70 -19.55
N ALA A 66 13.89 26.08 -20.70
CA ALA A 66 15.27 25.91 -21.13
C ALA A 66 16.01 27.25 -21.30
N GLU A 67 15.31 28.28 -21.78
CA GLU A 67 15.87 29.60 -22.01
C GLU A 67 16.09 30.39 -20.72
N VAL A 68 15.23 30.21 -19.71
CA VAL A 68 15.37 30.87 -18.39
C VAL A 68 16.13 30.03 -17.36
N ALA A 69 16.53 28.80 -17.70
CA ALA A 69 17.10 27.84 -16.76
C ALA A 69 18.37 28.38 -16.08
N ASN A 70 19.22 29.11 -16.82
CA ASN A 70 20.46 29.67 -16.28
C ASN A 70 20.20 30.79 -15.27
N ASP A 71 19.21 31.65 -15.51
CA ASP A 71 18.84 32.72 -14.58
C ASP A 71 18.34 32.12 -13.25
N VAL A 72 17.47 31.12 -13.34
CA VAL A 72 16.95 30.39 -12.17
C VAL A 72 18.07 29.64 -11.44
N LEU A 73 19.01 29.03 -12.16
CA LEU A 73 20.14 28.31 -11.54
C LEU A 73 21.06 29.28 -10.78
N SER A 74 21.38 30.42 -11.40
CA SER A 74 22.25 31.47 -10.87
C SER A 74 21.66 32.13 -9.63
N ILE A 75 20.41 32.60 -9.69
CA ILE A 75 19.78 33.28 -8.55
C ILE A 75 19.61 32.35 -7.34
N THR A 76 19.43 31.04 -7.58
CA THR A 76 19.25 30.02 -6.53
C THR A 76 20.55 29.37 -6.05
N GLU A 77 21.71 29.71 -6.63
CA GLU A 77 23.01 29.17 -6.23
C GLU A 77 23.35 29.54 -4.78
N ASP A 78 23.86 28.57 -4.02
CA ASP A 78 24.22 28.69 -2.60
C ASP A 78 23.15 29.30 -1.68
N THR A 79 21.88 29.19 -2.08
CA THR A 79 20.73 29.63 -1.28
C THR A 79 19.93 28.46 -0.73
N ILE A 80 19.16 28.73 0.33
CA ILE A 80 18.12 27.82 0.82
C ILE A 80 16.83 28.13 0.07
N PHE A 81 16.26 27.12 -0.59
CA PHE A 81 14.98 27.23 -1.30
C PHE A 81 13.83 27.33 -0.30
N VAL A 82 13.00 28.35 -0.40
CA VAL A 82 11.86 28.60 0.49
C VAL A 82 10.59 28.75 -0.34
N ALA A 83 9.52 28.04 0.02
CA ALA A 83 8.22 28.24 -0.61
C ALA A 83 7.06 27.83 0.32
N HIS A 84 5.86 28.31 0.00
CA HIS A 84 4.65 28.02 0.75
C HIS A 84 4.02 26.71 0.29
N ASN A 85 4.40 25.61 0.96
CA ASN A 85 4.24 24.22 0.50
C ASN A 85 5.36 23.72 -0.43
N VAL A 86 6.60 23.99 -0.02
CA VAL A 86 7.86 23.77 -0.77
C VAL A 86 8.02 22.50 -1.59
N ASN A 87 7.37 21.39 -1.24
CA ASN A 87 7.52 20.17 -2.01
C ASN A 87 6.90 20.26 -3.40
N PHE A 88 5.87 21.10 -3.59
CA PHE A 88 5.27 21.29 -4.91
C PHE A 88 6.26 22.02 -5.83
N ASP A 89 6.57 23.27 -5.51
CA ASP A 89 7.41 24.17 -6.33
C ASP A 89 8.79 23.58 -6.59
N TYR A 90 9.42 23.05 -5.54
CA TYR A 90 10.74 22.42 -5.64
C TYR A 90 10.73 21.24 -6.61
N ASN A 91 9.69 20.41 -6.59
CA ASN A 91 9.62 19.25 -7.47
C ASN A 91 9.30 19.64 -8.91
N VAL A 92 8.47 20.67 -9.12
CA VAL A 92 8.18 21.23 -10.45
C VAL A 92 9.49 21.72 -11.09
N ILE A 93 10.21 22.62 -10.41
CA ILE A 93 11.49 23.17 -10.88
C ILE A 93 12.54 22.07 -11.08
N ARG A 94 12.64 21.13 -10.13
CA ARG A 94 13.58 20.01 -10.25
C ARG A 94 13.27 19.12 -11.45
N ASN A 95 12.00 18.91 -11.79
CA ASN A 95 11.62 18.10 -12.95
C ASN A 95 12.00 18.81 -14.25
N GLU A 96 11.84 20.13 -14.33
CA GLU A 96 12.24 20.89 -15.51
C GLU A 96 13.77 20.86 -15.69
N PHE A 97 14.56 21.08 -14.64
CA PHE A 97 16.01 20.91 -14.71
C PHE A 97 16.44 19.49 -15.06
N LYS A 98 15.74 18.48 -14.54
CA LYS A 98 15.99 17.08 -14.88
C LYS A 98 15.75 16.79 -16.36
N ALA A 99 14.74 17.41 -16.97
CA ALA A 99 14.49 17.30 -18.41
C ALA A 99 15.63 17.89 -19.25
N LEU A 100 16.34 18.88 -18.72
CA LEU A 100 17.55 19.46 -19.31
C LEU A 100 18.84 18.69 -18.97
N GLY A 101 18.75 17.59 -18.21
CA GLY A 101 19.92 16.83 -17.77
C GLY A 101 20.73 17.49 -16.65
N ILE A 102 20.17 18.49 -15.96
CA ILE A 102 20.82 19.24 -14.88
C ILE A 102 20.31 18.72 -13.54
N ASP A 103 21.20 18.40 -12.60
CA ASP A 103 20.81 18.01 -11.24
C ASP A 103 20.55 19.26 -10.37
N PHE A 104 19.29 19.49 -10.05
CA PHE A 104 18.88 20.57 -9.17
C PHE A 104 18.71 20.07 -7.73
N ASN A 105 19.70 20.39 -6.90
CA ASN A 105 19.74 20.02 -5.49
C ASN A 105 19.98 21.26 -4.61
N ARG A 106 18.98 21.64 -3.79
CA ARG A 106 19.08 22.71 -2.80
C ARG A 106 18.50 22.24 -1.47
N LYS A 107 19.03 22.79 -0.37
CA LYS A 107 18.34 22.72 0.93
C LYS A 107 17.02 23.47 0.80
N LYS A 108 16.00 23.02 1.52
CA LYS A 108 14.66 23.59 1.40
C LYS A 108 13.95 23.79 2.72
N LEU A 109 13.14 24.85 2.80
CA LEU A 109 12.28 25.19 3.94
C LEU A 109 10.84 25.41 3.48
N CYS A 110 9.88 24.96 4.28
CA CYS A 110 8.46 25.09 3.99
C CYS A 110 7.83 26.07 4.96
N THR A 111 7.36 27.23 4.48
CA THR A 111 6.76 28.25 5.34
C THR A 111 5.51 27.74 6.04
N VAL A 112 4.69 26.88 5.42
CA VAL A 112 3.56 26.19 6.09
C VAL A 112 4.01 25.44 7.35
N ARG A 113 5.12 24.69 7.27
CA ARG A 113 5.59 23.88 8.40
C ARG A 113 6.25 24.75 9.47
N LEU A 114 7.02 25.75 9.05
CA LEU A 114 7.61 26.72 9.95
C LEU A 114 6.53 27.50 10.70
N SER A 115 5.50 28.00 10.00
CA SER A 115 4.35 28.67 10.60
C SER A 115 3.61 27.80 11.60
N ARG A 116 3.40 26.50 11.34
CA ARG A 116 2.77 25.62 12.34
C ARG A 116 3.58 25.48 13.62
N LYS A 117 4.91 25.51 13.52
CA LYS A 117 5.81 25.33 14.66
C LYS A 117 6.01 26.63 15.43
N LEU A 118 6.17 27.73 14.72
CA LEU A 118 6.54 29.04 15.28
C LEU A 118 5.33 29.94 15.55
N LEU A 119 4.22 29.73 14.84
CA LEU A 119 2.96 30.47 15.00
C LEU A 119 1.81 29.47 15.22
N PRO A 120 1.78 28.72 16.34
CA PRO A 120 0.69 27.77 16.61
C PRO A 120 -0.64 28.50 16.87
N GLY A 121 -1.77 27.87 16.53
CA GLY A 121 -3.12 28.34 16.91
C GLY A 121 -3.95 28.96 15.78
N HIS A 122 -3.42 29.10 14.57
CA HIS A 122 -4.18 29.59 13.42
C HIS A 122 -5.17 28.53 12.88
N LYS A 123 -6.34 28.98 12.42
CA LYS A 123 -7.41 28.11 11.89
C LYS A 123 -7.00 27.45 10.57
N SER A 124 -6.14 28.08 9.79
CA SER A 124 -5.63 27.56 8.52
C SER A 124 -4.22 28.08 8.26
N TYR A 125 -3.39 27.24 7.66
CA TYR A 125 -2.01 27.57 7.24
C TYR A 125 -1.86 27.62 5.72
N SER A 126 -2.96 27.73 4.98
CA SER A 126 -2.94 28.09 3.56
C SER A 126 -2.58 29.56 3.40
N LEU A 127 -1.73 29.91 2.43
CA LEU A 127 -1.17 31.26 2.25
C LEU A 127 -2.21 32.35 2.44
N GLY A 128 -3.29 32.34 1.64
CA GLY A 128 -4.35 33.36 1.73
C GLY A 128 -4.96 33.56 3.11
N LYS A 129 -5.35 32.45 3.78
CA LYS A 129 -5.97 32.54 5.12
C LYS A 129 -4.96 32.93 6.20
N LEU A 130 -3.75 32.42 6.12
CA LEU A 130 -2.71 32.74 7.09
C LEU A 130 -2.27 34.21 6.96
N CYS A 131 -2.10 34.70 5.74
CA CYS A 131 -1.85 36.11 5.47
C CYS A 131 -2.99 36.99 5.98
N THR A 132 -4.25 36.57 5.81
CA THR A 132 -5.40 37.30 6.38
C THR A 132 -5.33 37.37 7.90
N ASP A 133 -5.09 36.23 8.58
CA ASP A 133 -4.98 36.17 10.04
C ASP A 133 -3.80 37.02 10.56
N LEU A 134 -2.71 37.11 9.79
CA LEU A 134 -1.49 37.86 10.13
C LEU A 134 -1.49 39.30 9.59
N HIS A 135 -2.57 39.75 8.96
CA HIS A 135 -2.69 41.07 8.33
C HIS A 135 -1.63 41.35 7.25
N ILE A 136 -1.18 40.32 6.54
CA ILE A 136 -0.30 40.42 5.37
C ILE A 136 -1.16 40.67 4.14
N ASN A 137 -0.92 41.78 3.44
CA ASN A 137 -1.59 42.08 2.19
C ASN A 137 -1.09 41.17 1.07
N ILE A 138 -2.00 40.55 0.31
CA ILE A 138 -1.67 39.79 -0.90
C ILE A 138 -2.20 40.57 -2.10
N VAL A 139 -1.30 40.99 -2.99
CA VAL A 139 -1.63 41.61 -4.27
C VAL A 139 -1.54 40.53 -5.35
N ASP A 140 -2.49 40.52 -6.29
CA ASP A 140 -2.51 39.58 -7.42
C ASP A 140 -2.37 38.10 -7.02
N ARG A 141 -3.21 37.66 -6.07
CA ARG A 141 -3.27 36.26 -5.62
C ARG A 141 -3.45 35.29 -6.80
N HIS A 142 -2.76 34.14 -6.75
CA HIS A 142 -2.68 33.17 -7.85
C HIS A 142 -1.87 33.65 -9.06
N ARG A 143 -0.95 34.60 -8.80
CA ARG A 143 0.20 34.89 -9.64
C ARG A 143 1.44 34.55 -8.85
N ALA A 144 2.43 33.98 -9.53
CA ALA A 144 3.64 33.53 -8.86
C ALA A 144 4.33 34.68 -8.10
N ARG A 145 4.36 35.88 -8.69
CA ARG A 145 4.96 37.05 -8.03
C ARG A 145 4.20 37.45 -6.76
N GLY A 146 2.88 37.59 -6.84
CA GLY A 146 2.04 38.03 -5.72
C GLY A 146 2.11 37.08 -4.52
N ASP A 147 2.06 35.77 -4.80
CA ASP A 147 2.16 34.75 -3.76
C ASP A 147 3.59 34.64 -3.18
N ALA A 148 4.63 34.83 -4.00
CA ALA A 148 6.02 34.88 -3.53
C ALA A 148 6.31 36.12 -2.67
N GLU A 149 5.81 37.31 -3.03
CA GLU A 149 5.94 38.54 -2.22
C GLU A 149 5.27 38.39 -0.85
N ALA A 150 4.04 37.85 -0.82
CA ALA A 150 3.36 37.54 0.44
C ALA A 150 4.14 36.51 1.27
N THR A 151 4.78 35.55 0.60
CA THR A 151 5.63 34.54 1.25
C THR A 151 6.92 35.15 1.83
N VAL A 152 7.52 36.17 1.20
CA VAL A 152 8.66 36.91 1.76
C VAL A 152 8.26 37.57 3.08
N VAL A 153 7.13 38.27 3.12
CA VAL A 153 6.64 38.93 4.35
C VAL A 153 6.34 37.90 5.43
N LEU A 154 5.65 36.81 5.09
CA LEU A 154 5.42 35.71 6.03
C LEU A 154 6.74 35.13 6.56
N PHE A 155 7.71 34.93 5.68
CA PHE A 155 9.00 34.35 6.05
C PHE A 155 9.81 35.26 6.97
N ASP A 156 9.75 36.58 6.76
CA ASP A 156 10.34 37.56 7.67
C ASP A 156 9.71 37.50 9.07
N ILE A 157 8.37 37.42 9.16
CA ILE A 157 7.68 37.21 10.45
C ILE A 157 8.18 35.94 11.15
N LEU A 158 8.40 34.86 10.41
CA LEU A 158 8.89 33.59 10.95
C LEU A 158 10.34 33.64 11.42
N LEU A 159 11.21 34.37 10.70
CA LEU A 159 12.60 34.57 11.08
C LEU A 159 12.74 35.36 12.39
N ASN A 160 11.78 36.23 12.69
CA ASN A 160 11.77 37.09 13.88
C ASN A 160 11.06 36.45 15.10
N GLN A 161 10.73 35.16 15.07
CA GLN A 161 10.16 34.44 16.22
C GLN A 161 11.26 33.99 17.21
N GLU A 162 10.93 33.90 18.50
CA GLU A 162 11.90 33.59 19.58
C GLU A 162 12.69 32.29 19.34
N ASP A 163 12.03 31.23 18.86
CA ASP A 163 12.63 29.91 18.61
C ASP A 163 13.11 29.70 17.16
N ALA A 164 13.14 30.75 16.33
CA ALA A 164 13.37 30.63 14.90
C ALA A 164 14.70 29.92 14.57
N GLU A 165 15.81 30.31 15.20
CA GLU A 165 17.13 29.75 14.90
C GLU A 165 17.17 28.22 15.11
N THR A 166 16.66 27.76 16.26
CA THR A 166 16.58 26.34 16.61
C THR A 166 15.68 25.58 15.64
N VAL A 167 14.47 26.10 15.39
CA VAL A 167 13.49 25.44 14.51
C VAL A 167 14.03 25.36 13.09
N PHE A 168 14.57 26.44 12.53
CA PHE A 168 15.14 26.41 11.19
C PHE A 168 16.32 25.45 11.10
N GLY A 169 17.20 25.43 12.10
CA GLY A 169 18.29 24.48 12.22
C GLY A 169 17.82 23.03 12.18
N ASP A 170 16.77 22.69 12.92
CA ASP A 170 16.19 21.33 12.95
C ASP A 170 15.57 20.92 11.61
N PHE A 171 14.90 21.85 10.93
CA PHE A 171 14.31 21.60 9.61
C PHE A 171 15.37 21.39 8.51
N LEU A 172 16.55 21.99 8.66
CA LEU A 172 17.67 21.84 7.72
C LEU A 172 18.52 20.59 7.98
N LYS A 173 18.35 19.90 9.12
CA LYS A 173 19.03 18.62 9.39
C LYS A 173 18.45 17.52 8.49
N LYS A 174 19.33 16.78 7.79
CA LYS A 174 19.02 15.69 6.83
C LYS A 174 18.16 14.53 7.40
N THR A 175 17.89 14.51 8.70
CA THR A 175 17.17 13.44 9.42
C THR A 175 15.69 13.73 9.70
N SER A 176 15.17 14.93 9.38
CA SER A 176 13.77 15.29 9.68
C SER A 176 12.76 14.63 8.72
N LYS A 177 12.39 13.38 9.02
CA LYS A 177 11.36 12.56 8.33
C LYS A 177 9.91 13.10 8.43
N GLU A 178 9.73 14.39 8.75
CA GLU A 178 8.44 15.04 9.02
C GLU A 178 7.84 15.79 7.82
N ALA A 179 8.41 15.61 6.62
CA ALA A 179 7.78 16.13 5.41
C ALA A 179 6.59 15.23 5.02
N THR A 180 5.48 15.83 4.57
CA THR A 180 4.31 15.20 3.89
C THR A 180 3.30 14.45 4.76
N LEU A 181 2.42 15.19 5.44
CA LEU A 181 1.10 14.70 5.86
C LEU A 181 -0.01 15.42 5.06
N PRO A 182 -1.11 14.73 4.70
CA PRO A 182 -2.27 15.37 4.07
C PRO A 182 -2.83 16.52 4.92
N SER A 183 -3.33 17.57 4.27
CA SER A 183 -3.87 18.78 4.92
C SER A 183 -5.07 18.53 5.84
N HIS A 184 -5.76 17.39 5.70
CA HIS A 184 -6.96 17.03 6.46
C HIS A 184 -6.73 15.95 7.53
N LEU A 185 -5.53 15.35 7.59
CA LEU A 185 -5.21 14.38 8.62
C LEU A 185 -4.58 15.11 9.82
N PRO A 186 -5.20 15.07 11.01
CA PRO A 186 -4.59 15.67 12.20
C PRO A 186 -3.21 15.05 12.44
N THR A 187 -2.19 15.87 12.64
CA THR A 187 -0.80 15.40 12.85
C THR A 187 -0.68 14.45 14.05
N ALA A 188 -1.54 14.63 15.06
CA ALA A 188 -1.64 13.73 16.21
C ALA A 188 -2.01 12.29 15.82
N VAL A 189 -2.96 12.11 14.89
CA VAL A 189 -3.41 10.79 14.41
C VAL A 189 -2.24 10.04 13.79
N PHE A 190 -1.48 10.70 12.90
CA PHE A 190 -0.32 10.09 12.29
C PHE A 190 0.82 9.80 13.30
N ASN A 191 1.07 10.71 14.23
CA ASN A 191 2.15 10.56 15.20
C ASN A 191 1.92 9.38 16.16
N ASN A 192 0.65 9.08 16.46
CA ASN A 192 0.22 7.95 17.29
C ASN A 192 0.37 6.59 16.60
N LEU A 193 0.64 6.54 15.29
CA LEU A 193 0.85 5.29 14.60
C LEU A 193 2.14 4.59 15.09
N PRO A 194 2.09 3.29 15.34
CA PRO A 194 3.23 2.56 15.89
C PRO A 194 4.20 2.14 14.79
N ASN A 195 5.46 1.90 15.18
CA ASN A 195 6.50 1.30 14.33
C ASN A 195 6.56 -0.23 14.47
N THR A 196 5.40 -0.88 14.58
CA THR A 196 5.27 -2.32 14.80
C THR A 196 4.34 -2.96 13.77
N ALA A 197 4.28 -4.30 13.79
CA ALA A 197 3.47 -5.07 12.87
C ALA A 197 1.97 -5.00 13.24
N GLY A 198 1.14 -4.88 12.20
CA GLY A 198 -0.30 -4.83 12.37
C GLY A 198 -1.03 -4.43 11.09
N ILE A 199 -2.30 -4.12 11.26
CA ILE A 199 -3.17 -3.59 10.22
C ILE A 199 -3.55 -2.15 10.55
N TYR A 200 -3.88 -1.39 9.52
CA TYR A 200 -4.30 0.01 9.63
C TYR A 200 -5.48 0.30 8.71
N TYR A 201 -6.30 1.23 9.14
CA TYR A 201 -7.58 1.59 8.54
C TYR A 201 -7.56 3.05 8.17
N PHE A 202 -7.77 3.38 6.91
CA PHE A 202 -8.02 4.78 6.51
C PHE A 202 -9.52 5.01 6.57
N LYS A 203 -9.94 6.09 7.23
CA LYS A 203 -11.33 6.45 7.41
C LYS A 203 -11.64 7.81 6.78
N ASN A 204 -12.81 7.92 6.17
CA ASN A 204 -13.30 9.19 5.63
C ASN A 204 -13.93 10.08 6.73
N LYS A 205 -14.36 11.29 6.37
CA LYS A 205 -14.97 12.27 7.30
C LYS A 205 -16.23 11.76 8.03
N LYS A 206 -16.89 10.72 7.52
CA LYS A 206 -18.06 10.08 8.14
C LYS A 206 -17.68 8.93 9.08
N GLY A 207 -16.38 8.66 9.28
CA GLY A 207 -15.87 7.54 10.05
C GLY A 207 -15.92 6.18 9.33
N GLN A 208 -16.26 6.16 8.03
CA GLN A 208 -16.32 4.91 7.27
C GLN A 208 -14.92 4.46 6.86
N ILE A 209 -14.63 3.17 7.02
CA ILE A 209 -13.38 2.55 6.58
C ILE A 209 -13.37 2.48 5.05
N ILE A 210 -12.48 3.24 4.42
CA ILE A 210 -12.35 3.33 2.97
C ILE A 210 -11.16 2.52 2.43
N TYR A 211 -10.19 2.18 3.30
CA TYR A 211 -9.07 1.30 2.97
C TYR A 211 -8.56 0.56 4.20
N VAL A 212 -8.15 -0.69 4.00
CA VAL A 212 -7.45 -1.51 5.00
C VAL A 212 -6.12 -1.98 4.40
N GLY A 213 -5.04 -1.87 5.17
CA GLY A 213 -3.76 -2.42 4.78
C GLY A 213 -2.99 -3.04 5.95
N LYS A 214 -2.04 -3.92 5.62
CA LYS A 214 -1.09 -4.52 6.57
C LYS A 214 0.32 -3.95 6.48
N ALA A 215 1.11 -4.11 7.55
CA ALA A 215 2.53 -3.78 7.56
C ALA A 215 3.32 -4.50 8.67
N LYS A 216 4.64 -4.62 8.47
CA LYS A 216 5.61 -4.89 9.56
C LYS A 216 5.91 -3.64 10.41
N ASP A 217 5.75 -2.47 9.80
CA ASP A 217 5.89 -1.16 10.42
C ASP A 217 4.75 -0.30 9.89
N ILE A 218 3.70 -0.16 10.70
CA ILE A 218 2.48 0.56 10.34
C ILE A 218 2.81 2.00 9.95
N LYS A 219 3.53 2.74 10.79
CA LYS A 219 3.85 4.15 10.55
C LYS A 219 4.61 4.34 9.24
N LYS A 220 5.64 3.53 8.97
CA LYS A 220 6.42 3.58 7.72
C LYS A 220 5.57 3.22 6.50
N ARG A 221 4.67 2.24 6.62
CA ARG A 221 3.80 1.84 5.51
C ARG A 221 2.74 2.90 5.21
N VAL A 222 2.13 3.48 6.24
CA VAL A 222 1.19 4.60 6.09
C VAL A 222 1.86 5.78 5.39
N LEU A 223 3.08 6.16 5.78
CA LEU A 223 3.87 7.18 5.07
C LEU A 223 4.02 6.89 3.58
N SER A 224 4.28 5.64 3.20
CA SER A 224 4.47 5.28 1.80
C SER A 224 3.24 5.57 0.91
N HIS A 225 2.03 5.54 1.48
CA HIS A 225 0.82 5.94 0.75
C HIS A 225 0.82 7.44 0.43
N PHE A 226 1.29 8.29 1.36
CA PHE A 226 1.39 9.74 1.15
C PHE A 226 2.47 10.14 0.14
N TYR A 227 3.51 9.32 -0.03
CA TYR A 227 4.55 9.55 -1.05
C TYR A 227 4.21 8.97 -2.43
N SER A 228 3.18 8.13 -2.52
CA SER A 228 2.81 7.46 -3.76
C SER A 228 2.18 8.44 -4.75
N LYS A 229 2.65 8.41 -6.00
CA LYS A 229 2.09 9.19 -7.12
C LYS A 229 0.93 8.48 -7.83
N ALA A 230 0.56 7.27 -7.40
CA ALA A 230 -0.53 6.54 -8.02
C ALA A 230 -1.86 7.24 -7.74
N GLN A 231 -2.70 7.43 -8.76
CA GLN A 231 -3.98 8.14 -8.66
C GLN A 231 -4.83 7.62 -7.48
N LYS A 232 -4.93 6.30 -7.36
CA LYS A 232 -5.60 5.63 -6.24
C LYS A 232 -5.08 6.07 -4.87
N SER A 233 -3.77 6.20 -4.69
CA SER A 233 -3.17 6.65 -3.43
C SER A 233 -3.49 8.11 -3.16
N LEU A 234 -3.47 8.96 -4.19
CA LEU A 234 -3.81 10.38 -4.07
C LEU A 234 -5.29 10.55 -3.66
N ASP A 235 -6.20 9.82 -4.31
CA ASP A 235 -7.63 9.86 -4.01
C ASP A 235 -7.92 9.34 -2.59
N LEU A 236 -7.33 8.20 -2.21
CA LEU A 236 -7.38 7.68 -0.86
C LEU A 236 -6.93 8.72 0.17
N CYS A 237 -5.74 9.32 -0.03
CA CYS A 237 -5.19 10.31 0.90
C CYS A 237 -6.04 11.59 0.97
N ARG A 238 -6.70 11.98 -0.12
CA ARG A 238 -7.59 13.13 -0.18
C ARG A 238 -8.89 12.92 0.60
N GLU A 239 -9.44 11.71 0.55
CA GLU A 239 -10.68 11.36 1.28
C GLU A 239 -10.46 11.03 2.75
N THR A 240 -9.22 10.71 3.12
CA THR A 240 -8.86 10.32 4.48
C THR A 240 -8.90 11.49 5.43
N SER A 241 -9.63 11.33 6.53
CA SER A 241 -9.66 12.25 7.67
C SER A 241 -9.11 11.65 8.96
N ASP A 242 -9.08 10.32 9.05
CA ASP A 242 -8.61 9.61 10.24
C ASP A 242 -7.92 8.30 9.85
N ILE A 243 -7.00 7.83 10.70
CA ILE A 243 -6.28 6.57 10.54
C ILE A 243 -6.27 5.84 11.86
N ASP A 244 -6.80 4.62 11.83
CA ASP A 244 -6.83 3.71 12.97
C ASP A 244 -5.92 2.52 12.73
N PHE A 245 -5.61 1.75 13.76
CA PHE A 245 -4.75 0.57 13.64
C PHE A 245 -5.03 -0.48 14.69
N GLU A 246 -4.68 -1.73 14.35
CA GLU A 246 -4.66 -2.85 15.28
C GLU A 246 -3.32 -3.57 15.18
N LEU A 247 -2.72 -3.83 16.33
CA LEU A 247 -1.45 -4.56 16.40
C LEU A 247 -1.69 -6.05 16.18
N SER A 248 -0.80 -6.68 15.41
CA SER A 248 -0.86 -8.11 15.13
C SER A 248 0.25 -8.91 15.82
N GLY A 249 1.31 -8.24 16.28
CA GLY A 249 2.51 -8.88 16.82
C GLY A 249 3.42 -9.51 15.77
N SER A 250 2.85 -10.11 14.71
CA SER A 250 3.61 -10.70 13.60
C SER A 250 3.02 -10.39 12.22
N GLU A 251 3.85 -10.56 11.19
CA GLU A 251 3.44 -10.39 9.79
C GLU A 251 2.35 -11.39 9.36
N LEU A 252 2.45 -12.65 9.81
CA LEU A 252 1.46 -13.68 9.47
C LEU A 252 0.08 -13.31 10.02
N ILE A 253 0.00 -12.87 11.27
CA ILE A 253 -1.25 -12.44 11.88
C ILE A 253 -1.79 -11.19 11.17
N ALA A 254 -0.92 -10.23 10.81
CA ALA A 254 -1.34 -9.04 10.05
C ALA A 254 -1.96 -9.39 8.69
N LEU A 255 -1.42 -10.40 8.00
CA LEU A 255 -1.97 -10.92 6.74
C LEU A 255 -3.39 -11.47 6.92
N LEU A 256 -3.62 -12.25 7.99
CA LEU A 256 -4.91 -12.86 8.29
C LEU A 256 -5.94 -11.82 8.78
N MET A 257 -5.51 -10.87 9.62
CA MET A 257 -6.34 -9.76 10.09
C MET A 257 -6.78 -8.86 8.94
N GLU A 258 -5.88 -8.53 8.00
CA GLU A 258 -6.21 -7.69 6.85
C GLU A 258 -7.25 -8.36 5.95
N ASP A 259 -7.10 -9.66 5.69
CA ASP A 259 -8.07 -10.43 4.91
C ASP A 259 -9.47 -10.42 5.54
N ALA A 260 -9.54 -10.65 6.86
CA ALA A 260 -10.77 -10.60 7.63
C ALA A 260 -11.41 -9.19 7.58
N ALA A 261 -10.63 -8.15 7.84
CA ALA A 261 -11.10 -6.77 7.87
C ALA A 261 -11.60 -6.27 6.49
N ILE A 262 -10.90 -6.62 5.40
CA ILE A 262 -11.37 -6.30 4.03
C ILE A 262 -12.72 -6.96 3.74
N LYS A 263 -12.89 -8.23 4.13
CA LYS A 263 -14.14 -8.99 3.92
C LYS A 263 -15.26 -8.54 4.86
N GLN A 264 -14.94 -7.95 6.00
CA GLN A 264 -15.94 -7.41 6.93
C GLN A 264 -16.43 -6.03 6.49
N HIS A 265 -15.52 -5.14 6.10
CA HIS A 265 -15.84 -3.73 5.87
C HIS A 265 -16.08 -3.36 4.40
N TYR A 266 -15.66 -4.21 3.45
CA TYR A 266 -15.74 -3.94 2.01
C TYR A 266 -15.26 -2.53 1.60
N PRO A 267 -14.05 -2.12 2.02
CA PRO A 267 -13.52 -0.78 1.76
C PRO A 267 -13.38 -0.51 0.25
N GLU A 268 -13.83 0.67 -0.17
CA GLU A 268 -13.87 1.11 -1.57
C GLU A 268 -12.51 1.04 -2.28
N TYR A 269 -11.44 1.41 -1.56
CA TYR A 269 -10.10 1.46 -2.13
C TYR A 269 -9.35 0.13 -2.01
N ASN A 270 -9.91 -0.94 -1.45
CA ASN A 270 -9.28 -2.26 -1.60
C ASN A 270 -9.75 -2.90 -2.92
N VAL A 271 -8.81 -3.46 -3.67
CA VAL A 271 -9.16 -4.26 -4.85
C VAL A 271 -9.70 -5.59 -4.35
N ILE A 272 -11.01 -5.66 -4.17
CA ILE A 272 -11.70 -6.89 -3.81
C ILE A 272 -12.08 -7.58 -5.12
N SER A 273 -11.58 -8.81 -5.31
CA SER A 273 -12.02 -9.65 -6.43
C SER A 273 -13.53 -9.85 -6.34
N LYS A 274 -14.29 -9.21 -7.24
CA LYS A 274 -15.76 -9.32 -7.33
C LYS A 274 -16.25 -10.74 -7.63
N ARG A 275 -15.35 -11.64 -8.03
CA ARG A 275 -15.62 -13.07 -8.25
C ARG A 275 -14.88 -13.88 -7.21
N ALA A 276 -15.62 -14.69 -6.45
CA ALA A 276 -15.00 -15.72 -5.62
C ALA A 276 -14.11 -16.59 -6.53
N PRO A 277 -12.82 -16.75 -6.20
CA PRO A 277 -11.95 -17.59 -7.00
C PRO A 277 -12.51 -19.01 -7.04
N LYS A 278 -12.43 -19.66 -8.22
CA LYS A 278 -12.93 -21.03 -8.38
C LYS A 278 -12.09 -21.94 -7.48
N ALA A 279 -12.72 -22.52 -6.47
CA ALA A 279 -12.14 -23.58 -5.67
C ALA A 279 -12.33 -24.92 -6.39
N TYR A 280 -11.33 -25.78 -6.27
CA TYR A 280 -11.34 -27.15 -6.77
C TYR A 280 -11.19 -28.11 -5.61
N ALA A 281 -11.69 -29.32 -5.75
CA ALA A 281 -11.57 -30.34 -4.74
C ALA A 281 -11.32 -31.72 -5.34
N ILE A 282 -10.55 -32.53 -4.62
CA ILE A 282 -10.41 -33.96 -4.87
C ILE A 282 -11.60 -34.67 -4.24
N PHE A 283 -12.18 -35.63 -4.94
CA PHE A 283 -13.28 -36.46 -4.49
C PHE A 283 -13.11 -37.89 -5.03
N SER A 284 -13.82 -38.84 -4.44
CA SER A 284 -13.86 -40.22 -4.91
C SER A 284 -15.28 -40.62 -5.28
N TYR A 285 -15.39 -41.46 -6.29
CA TYR A 285 -16.63 -42.10 -6.72
C TYR A 285 -16.31 -43.48 -7.32
N GLU A 286 -17.32 -44.32 -7.46
CA GLU A 286 -17.20 -45.63 -8.08
C GLU A 286 -17.94 -45.65 -9.42
N ASP A 287 -17.33 -46.23 -10.44
CA ASP A 287 -17.97 -46.38 -11.75
C ASP A 287 -18.83 -47.65 -11.85
N ARG A 288 -19.45 -47.87 -13.02
CA ARG A 288 -20.31 -49.04 -13.26
C ARG A 288 -19.56 -50.37 -13.29
N GLN A 289 -18.23 -50.33 -13.42
CA GLN A 289 -17.36 -51.51 -13.41
C GLN A 289 -16.83 -51.81 -12.00
N GLY A 290 -17.28 -51.05 -11.00
CA GLY A 290 -16.85 -51.18 -9.61
C GLY A 290 -15.47 -50.58 -9.35
N ILE A 291 -14.90 -49.81 -10.29
CA ILE A 291 -13.57 -49.21 -10.13
C ILE A 291 -13.71 -47.88 -9.37
N LYS A 292 -12.95 -47.71 -8.29
CA LYS A 292 -12.92 -46.46 -7.53
C LYS A 292 -12.02 -45.44 -8.21
N HIS A 293 -12.56 -44.26 -8.47
CA HIS A 293 -11.84 -43.12 -9.01
C HIS A 293 -11.39 -42.18 -7.89
N LEU A 294 -10.27 -41.51 -8.11
CA LEU A 294 -9.82 -40.37 -7.29
C LEU A 294 -9.66 -39.16 -8.22
N ALA A 295 -10.71 -38.35 -8.32
CA ALA A 295 -10.85 -37.31 -9.32
C ALA A 295 -10.80 -35.91 -8.70
N TYR A 296 -10.75 -34.87 -9.53
CA TYR A 296 -10.89 -33.49 -9.10
C TYR A 296 -11.92 -32.75 -9.94
N ASN A 297 -12.67 -31.84 -9.32
CA ASN A 297 -13.60 -30.95 -10.03
C ASN A 297 -13.76 -29.65 -9.23
N THR A 298 -14.60 -28.73 -9.69
CA THR A 298 -14.98 -27.54 -8.92
C THR A 298 -15.65 -27.94 -7.61
N LEU A 299 -15.40 -27.15 -6.55
CA LEU A 299 -15.94 -27.42 -5.20
C LEU A 299 -17.48 -27.55 -5.21
N LYS A 300 -18.17 -26.75 -6.03
CA LYS A 300 -19.63 -26.82 -6.19
C LYS A 300 -20.14 -28.15 -6.74
N ALA A 301 -19.33 -28.84 -7.54
CA ALA A 301 -19.67 -30.13 -8.16
C ALA A 301 -19.22 -31.33 -7.30
N THR A 302 -18.71 -31.10 -6.09
CA THR A 302 -18.06 -32.12 -5.25
C THR A 302 -18.54 -32.05 -3.79
N PRO A 303 -19.78 -32.51 -3.50
CA PRO A 303 -20.34 -32.42 -2.15
C PRO A 303 -19.54 -33.20 -1.09
N ASN A 304 -18.90 -34.31 -1.46
CA ASN A 304 -18.04 -35.11 -0.58
C ASN A 304 -16.56 -34.88 -0.90
N SER A 305 -16.11 -33.63 -0.77
CA SER A 305 -14.71 -33.29 -1.00
C SER A 305 -13.79 -33.92 0.05
N ILE A 306 -12.68 -34.50 -0.42
CA ILE A 306 -11.63 -35.09 0.43
C ILE A 306 -10.62 -33.99 0.81
N GLN A 307 -10.20 -33.18 -0.17
CA GLN A 307 -9.24 -32.08 0.00
C GLN A 307 -9.46 -30.97 -1.05
N THR A 308 -9.27 -29.70 -0.67
CA THR A 308 -9.54 -28.52 -1.51
C THR A 308 -8.28 -27.80 -1.96
N PHE A 309 -8.33 -27.18 -3.14
CA PHE A 309 -7.22 -26.46 -3.77
C PHE A 309 -7.67 -25.18 -4.48
N SER A 310 -6.73 -24.25 -4.64
CA SER A 310 -6.91 -22.97 -5.35
C SER A 310 -6.82 -23.06 -6.87
N SER A 311 -6.25 -24.14 -7.41
CA SER A 311 -6.04 -24.29 -8.86
C SER A 311 -6.12 -25.75 -9.29
N ILE A 312 -6.45 -25.98 -10.56
CA ILE A 312 -6.39 -27.31 -11.19
C ILE A 312 -4.96 -27.85 -11.17
N THR A 313 -3.96 -27.00 -11.37
CA THR A 313 -2.56 -27.39 -11.36
C THR A 313 -2.16 -28.01 -10.03
N ASP A 314 -2.56 -27.39 -8.91
CA ASP A 314 -2.27 -27.92 -7.57
C ASP A 314 -2.99 -29.26 -7.34
N CYS A 315 -4.27 -29.39 -7.76
CA CYS A 315 -4.99 -30.66 -7.70
C CYS A 315 -4.23 -31.75 -8.45
N ARG A 316 -3.80 -31.46 -9.69
CA ARG A 316 -3.10 -32.42 -10.54
C ARG A 316 -1.76 -32.82 -9.95
N GLN A 317 -0.96 -31.87 -9.46
CA GLN A 317 0.33 -32.16 -8.83
C GLN A 317 0.16 -33.02 -7.57
N TYR A 318 -0.85 -32.72 -6.75
CA TYR A 318 -1.16 -33.52 -5.57
C TYR A 318 -1.61 -34.94 -5.94
N LEU A 319 -2.50 -35.07 -6.93
CA LEU A 319 -2.93 -36.37 -7.46
C LEU A 319 -1.77 -37.14 -8.11
N GLU A 320 -0.84 -36.48 -8.81
CA GLU A 320 0.38 -37.12 -9.33
C GLU A 320 1.19 -37.75 -8.18
N LYS A 321 1.36 -37.02 -7.06
CA LYS A 321 2.05 -37.53 -5.86
C LYS A 321 1.33 -38.74 -5.25
N MET A 322 0.01 -38.64 -5.03
CA MET A 322 -0.79 -39.74 -4.48
C MET A 322 -0.80 -40.95 -5.41
N CYS A 323 -0.92 -40.72 -6.72
CA CYS A 323 -0.93 -41.78 -7.73
C CYS A 323 0.42 -42.52 -7.78
N ALA A 324 1.53 -41.80 -7.67
CA ALA A 324 2.86 -42.41 -7.58
C ALA A 324 3.05 -43.20 -6.28
N GLN A 325 2.70 -42.61 -5.13
CA GLN A 325 2.90 -43.17 -3.79
C GLN A 325 2.07 -44.43 -3.53
N PHE A 326 0.81 -44.46 -3.99
CA PHE A 326 -0.11 -45.57 -3.77
C PHE A 326 -0.26 -46.48 -5.00
N GLU A 327 0.63 -46.33 -6.00
CA GLU A 327 0.65 -47.16 -7.22
C GLU A 327 -0.72 -47.20 -7.91
N LEU A 328 -1.37 -46.04 -7.97
CA LEU A 328 -2.69 -45.89 -8.57
C LEU A 328 -2.58 -45.76 -10.10
N CYS A 329 -3.71 -45.93 -10.79
CA CYS A 329 -3.77 -45.75 -12.23
C CYS A 329 -3.99 -44.28 -12.60
N PRO A 330 -3.09 -43.65 -13.38
CA PRO A 330 -3.24 -42.25 -13.81
C PRO A 330 -4.54 -41.97 -14.57
N LYS A 331 -5.06 -42.97 -15.30
CA LYS A 331 -6.36 -42.89 -15.99
C LYS A 331 -7.51 -42.71 -14.99
N PHE A 332 -7.59 -43.58 -14.00
CA PHE A 332 -8.67 -43.55 -12.99
C PHE A 332 -8.49 -42.44 -11.95
N CYS A 333 -7.29 -41.84 -11.88
CA CYS A 333 -7.02 -40.61 -11.15
C CYS A 333 -7.28 -39.32 -11.97
N HIS A 334 -7.87 -39.43 -13.17
CA HIS A 334 -8.19 -38.28 -14.05
C HIS A 334 -6.96 -37.41 -14.41
N LEU A 335 -5.78 -38.02 -14.49
CA LEU A 335 -4.55 -37.38 -14.96
C LEU A 335 -4.41 -37.49 -16.48
N GLN A 336 -5.10 -38.45 -17.10
CA GLN A 336 -5.15 -38.69 -18.54
C GLN A 336 -6.60 -38.95 -18.99
N ASP A 337 -7.06 -38.23 -20.01
CA ASP A 337 -8.41 -38.38 -20.57
C ASP A 337 -8.38 -39.13 -21.90
N GLY A 338 -9.45 -39.88 -22.21
CA GLY A 338 -9.64 -40.51 -23.51
C GLY A 338 -8.73 -41.71 -23.83
N VAL A 339 -7.95 -42.21 -22.86
CA VAL A 339 -7.03 -43.34 -23.06
C VAL A 339 -7.63 -44.67 -22.60
N VAL A 340 -7.42 -45.73 -23.38
CA VAL A 340 -7.83 -47.09 -22.99
C VAL A 340 -6.94 -47.59 -21.85
N GLN A 341 -5.62 -47.46 -22.01
CA GLN A 341 -4.60 -47.81 -21.02
C GLN A 341 -3.81 -46.58 -20.61
N CYS A 342 -3.41 -46.48 -19.34
CA CYS A 342 -2.60 -45.36 -18.88
C CYS A 342 -1.18 -45.42 -19.47
N SER A 343 -0.64 -44.25 -19.77
CA SER A 343 0.67 -44.06 -20.42
C SER A 343 1.37 -42.79 -19.89
N HIS A 344 1.21 -42.53 -18.59
CA HIS A 344 1.66 -41.27 -18.00
C HIS A 344 3.20 -41.21 -17.94
N TYR A 345 3.79 -40.18 -18.56
CA TYR A 345 5.25 -40.03 -18.70
C TYR A 345 6.02 -40.03 -17.36
N LYS A 346 5.41 -39.54 -16.27
CA LYS A 346 6.00 -39.53 -14.92
C LYS A 346 5.64 -40.74 -14.05
N ILE A 347 4.49 -41.36 -14.30
CA ILE A 347 3.90 -42.32 -13.36
C ILE A 347 3.81 -43.66 -14.06
N THR A 348 4.82 -44.49 -13.80
CA THR A 348 4.95 -45.85 -14.34
C THR A 348 4.66 -46.92 -13.28
N THR A 349 4.25 -46.52 -12.07
CA THR A 349 3.99 -47.42 -10.93
C THR A 349 2.63 -48.11 -10.97
N CYS A 350 1.77 -47.78 -11.95
CA CYS A 350 0.46 -48.41 -12.11
C CYS A 350 0.60 -49.93 -12.38
N LYS A 351 -0.10 -50.75 -11.60
CA LYS A 351 -0.15 -52.22 -11.76
C LYS A 351 -1.06 -52.71 -12.89
N GLY A 352 -1.69 -51.80 -13.62
CA GLY A 352 -2.39 -52.13 -14.87
C GLY A 352 -3.86 -52.52 -14.71
N VAL A 353 -4.57 -52.00 -13.71
CA VAL A 353 -6.04 -52.16 -13.60
C VAL A 353 -6.76 -51.68 -14.87
N CYS A 354 -6.25 -50.66 -15.57
CA CYS A 354 -6.81 -50.19 -16.84
C CYS A 354 -6.58 -51.13 -18.03
N ALA A 355 -5.68 -52.12 -17.88
CA ALA A 355 -5.34 -53.11 -18.89
C ALA A 355 -5.75 -54.53 -18.46
N ASN A 356 -6.60 -54.66 -17.43
CA ASN A 356 -7.02 -55.94 -16.83
C ASN A 356 -5.87 -56.82 -16.35
N LYS A 357 -4.73 -56.23 -15.98
CA LYS A 357 -3.56 -56.94 -15.42
C LYS A 357 -3.60 -57.05 -13.90
N GLU A 358 -4.53 -56.36 -13.27
CA GLU A 358 -4.75 -56.31 -11.84
C GLU A 358 -6.25 -56.43 -11.56
N HIS A 359 -6.61 -57.09 -10.46
CA HIS A 359 -8.00 -57.22 -10.04
C HIS A 359 -8.52 -55.90 -9.44
N VAL A 360 -9.77 -55.56 -9.74
CA VAL A 360 -10.39 -54.30 -9.33
C VAL A 360 -10.40 -54.13 -7.81
N THR A 361 -10.57 -55.22 -7.04
CA THR A 361 -10.54 -55.16 -5.58
C THR A 361 -9.20 -54.68 -5.03
N ASP A 362 -8.09 -55.16 -5.60
CA ASP A 362 -6.74 -54.85 -5.12
C ASP A 362 -6.38 -53.40 -5.42
N TYR A 363 -6.80 -52.91 -6.58
CA TYR A 363 -6.71 -51.50 -6.93
C TYR A 363 -7.55 -50.63 -5.98
N ASN A 364 -8.81 -51.01 -5.75
CA ASN A 364 -9.73 -50.26 -4.88
C ASN A 364 -9.22 -50.17 -3.44
N LEU A 365 -8.59 -51.22 -2.90
CA LEU A 365 -7.97 -51.20 -1.57
C LEU A 365 -6.87 -50.14 -1.47
N ARG A 366 -6.08 -49.94 -2.53
CA ARG A 366 -5.07 -48.87 -2.56
C ARG A 366 -5.68 -47.48 -2.69
N VAL A 367 -6.77 -47.34 -3.44
CA VAL A 367 -7.52 -46.08 -3.49
C VAL A 367 -8.07 -45.73 -2.11
N ILE A 368 -8.67 -46.69 -1.39
CA ILE A 368 -9.15 -46.49 -0.02
C ILE A 368 -7.98 -46.09 0.90
N SER A 369 -6.85 -46.81 0.83
CA SER A 369 -5.65 -46.48 1.62
C SER A 369 -5.13 -45.07 1.33
N ALA A 370 -5.19 -44.61 0.07
CA ALA A 370 -4.84 -43.25 -0.30
C ALA A 370 -5.82 -42.22 0.29
N ILE A 371 -7.12 -42.49 0.25
CA ILE A 371 -8.16 -41.62 0.84
C ILE A 371 -7.97 -41.54 2.36
N ASP A 372 -7.74 -42.66 3.02
CA ASP A 372 -7.50 -42.72 4.46
C ASP A 372 -6.22 -41.98 4.81
N HIS A 373 -5.16 -42.12 4.02
CA HIS A 373 -3.94 -41.34 4.19
C HIS A 373 -4.21 -39.83 4.07
N ILE A 374 -4.99 -39.39 3.06
CA ILE A 374 -5.33 -37.97 2.89
C ILE A 374 -6.15 -37.46 4.08
N ASN A 375 -7.08 -38.27 4.60
CA ASN A 375 -7.91 -37.89 5.74
C ASN A 375 -7.15 -37.90 7.06
N ASN A 376 -6.25 -38.86 7.27
CA ASN A 376 -5.48 -39.01 8.52
C ASN A 376 -4.26 -38.06 8.59
N ASN A 377 -3.74 -37.60 7.44
CA ASN A 377 -2.74 -36.53 7.38
C ASN A 377 -3.35 -35.12 7.43
N LYS A 378 -4.62 -34.97 7.82
CA LYS A 378 -5.19 -33.67 8.14
C LYS A 378 -4.67 -33.23 9.52
N GLU A 379 -3.44 -32.72 9.53
CA GLU A 379 -2.78 -32.30 10.77
C GLU A 379 -3.54 -31.13 11.40
N ASN A 380 -3.76 -31.24 12.72
CA ASN A 380 -4.11 -30.09 13.54
C ASN A 380 -2.82 -29.31 13.78
N VAL A 381 -2.74 -28.10 13.23
CA VAL A 381 -1.54 -27.28 13.30
C VAL A 381 -1.84 -26.03 14.11
N VAL A 382 -1.01 -25.81 15.13
CA VAL A 382 -0.97 -24.56 15.89
C VAL A 382 0.31 -23.84 15.51
N LEU A 383 0.19 -22.72 14.79
CA LEU A 383 1.33 -21.88 14.47
C LEU A 383 1.47 -20.79 15.52
N LYS A 384 2.43 -20.95 16.43
CA LYS A 384 2.78 -19.90 17.38
C LYS A 384 3.47 -18.74 16.67
N GLN A 385 3.16 -17.53 17.11
CA GLN A 385 3.62 -16.26 16.57
C GLN A 385 3.92 -15.28 17.72
N GLN A 386 4.68 -14.23 17.42
CA GLN A 386 4.89 -13.15 18.37
C GLN A 386 3.58 -12.41 18.65
N GLY A 387 3.26 -12.18 19.92
CA GLY A 387 2.09 -11.40 20.35
C GLY A 387 2.28 -9.89 20.18
N ARG A 388 1.24 -9.11 20.48
CA ARG A 388 1.20 -7.65 20.26
C ARG A 388 2.17 -6.90 21.16
N HIS A 389 2.50 -7.48 22.31
CA HIS A 389 3.49 -7.02 23.26
C HIS A 389 4.33 -8.18 23.82
N SER A 390 5.36 -7.87 24.61
CA SER A 390 6.37 -8.84 25.08
C SER A 390 5.82 -9.96 25.97
N GLN A 391 4.75 -9.70 26.72
CA GLN A 391 4.08 -10.67 27.61
C GLN A 391 2.96 -11.47 26.93
N GLU A 392 2.82 -11.38 25.61
CA GLU A 392 1.75 -12.08 24.87
C GLU A 392 2.35 -12.96 23.77
N GLU A 393 1.73 -14.09 23.50
CA GLU A 393 1.93 -14.91 22.31
C GLU A 393 0.70 -14.86 21.41
N ALA A 394 0.91 -14.84 20.10
CA ALA A 394 -0.16 -15.02 19.14
C ALA A 394 -0.14 -16.46 18.62
N PHE A 395 -1.27 -16.95 18.14
CA PHE A 395 -1.34 -18.26 17.49
C PHE A 395 -2.31 -18.25 16.31
N VAL A 396 -2.09 -19.17 15.37
CA VAL A 396 -3.03 -19.51 14.30
C VAL A 396 -3.46 -20.95 14.49
N LEU A 397 -4.77 -21.19 14.48
CA LEU A 397 -5.33 -22.52 14.65
C LEU A 397 -5.85 -23.06 13.31
N ILE A 398 -5.32 -24.21 12.92
CA ILE A 398 -5.75 -24.97 11.75
C ILE A 398 -6.18 -26.34 12.25
N LYS A 399 -7.43 -26.71 12.04
CA LYS A 399 -7.93 -28.05 12.35
C LYS A 399 -8.38 -28.74 11.09
N ASN A 400 -7.95 -29.98 10.92
CA ASN A 400 -8.24 -30.78 9.74
C ASN A 400 -7.91 -30.07 8.40
N SER A 401 -6.78 -29.34 8.35
CA SER A 401 -6.37 -28.47 7.23
C SER A 401 -7.30 -27.27 6.93
N VAL A 402 -8.29 -27.02 7.78
CA VAL A 402 -9.17 -25.85 7.71
C VAL A 402 -8.70 -24.81 8.70
N TYR A 403 -8.48 -23.59 8.21
CA TYR A 403 -8.17 -22.46 9.08
C TYR A 403 -9.39 -22.07 9.91
N LEU A 404 -9.21 -22.02 11.24
CA LEU A 404 -10.29 -21.65 12.17
C LEU A 404 -10.20 -20.20 12.65
N GLY A 405 -9.00 -19.61 12.65
CA GLY A 405 -8.78 -18.28 13.18
C GLY A 405 -7.37 -18.05 13.71
N TYR A 406 -7.21 -16.90 14.34
CA TYR A 406 -6.02 -16.54 15.10
C TYR A 406 -6.43 -16.13 16.52
N GLY A 407 -5.49 -16.08 17.44
CA GLY A 407 -5.75 -15.60 18.80
C GLY A 407 -4.50 -15.05 19.46
N PHE A 408 -4.70 -14.49 20.65
CA PHE A 408 -3.66 -13.89 21.47
C PHE A 408 -3.82 -14.37 22.91
N ILE A 409 -2.72 -14.75 23.55
CA ILE A 409 -2.71 -15.34 24.89
C ILE A 409 -1.59 -14.70 25.70
N ASP A 410 -1.89 -14.30 26.93
CA ASP A 410 -0.87 -13.83 27.85
C ASP A 410 0.05 -15.00 28.26
N LYS A 411 1.36 -14.75 28.36
CA LYS A 411 2.35 -15.77 28.70
C LYS A 411 2.19 -16.33 30.11
N SER A 412 1.43 -15.65 30.98
CA SER A 412 1.08 -16.13 32.31
C SER A 412 -0.02 -17.20 32.30
N GLU A 413 -0.78 -17.34 31.21
CA GLU A 413 -1.82 -18.35 31.08
C GLU A 413 -1.23 -19.75 30.88
N GLN A 414 -1.75 -20.73 31.61
CA GLN A 414 -1.32 -22.12 31.48
C GLN A 414 -2.17 -22.84 30.43
N ILE A 415 -1.53 -23.20 29.31
CA ILE A 415 -2.15 -23.98 28.23
C ILE A 415 -1.77 -25.44 28.44
N ASN A 416 -2.74 -26.26 28.85
CA ASN A 416 -2.51 -27.68 29.14
C ASN A 416 -2.91 -28.58 27.97
N SER A 417 -3.83 -28.14 27.12
CA SER A 417 -4.19 -28.84 25.88
C SER A 417 -4.48 -27.89 24.71
N PRO A 418 -4.46 -28.38 23.45
CA PRO A 418 -4.82 -27.58 22.28
C PRO A 418 -6.26 -27.06 22.29
N GLU A 419 -7.16 -27.67 23.05
CA GLU A 419 -8.54 -27.22 23.25
C GLU A 419 -8.61 -25.93 24.07
N ASP A 420 -7.68 -25.71 25.01
CA ASP A 420 -7.63 -24.48 25.80
C ASP A 420 -7.44 -23.25 24.90
N LEU A 421 -6.73 -23.41 23.78
CA LEU A 421 -6.53 -22.35 22.78
C LEU A 421 -7.84 -21.87 22.14
N GLU A 422 -8.88 -22.72 22.08
CA GLU A 422 -10.15 -22.33 21.47
C GLU A 422 -10.84 -21.20 22.23
N THR A 423 -10.59 -21.08 23.54
CA THR A 423 -11.16 -20.01 24.37
C THR A 423 -10.60 -18.63 24.03
N PHE A 424 -9.38 -18.58 23.49
CA PHE A 424 -8.70 -17.35 23.06
C PHE A 424 -8.74 -17.15 21.55
N LEU A 425 -9.41 -18.05 20.82
CA LEU A 425 -9.51 -18.01 19.37
C LEU A 425 -10.47 -16.89 18.95
N ILE A 426 -10.01 -16.03 18.05
CA ILE A 426 -10.85 -15.11 17.28
C ILE A 426 -11.26 -15.85 16.00
N PRO A 427 -12.50 -16.35 15.90
CA PRO A 427 -12.89 -17.23 14.81
C PRO A 427 -12.95 -16.46 13.49
N GLN A 428 -12.41 -17.06 12.42
CA GLN A 428 -12.41 -16.46 11.09
C GLN A 428 -12.80 -17.48 10.03
N LYS A 429 -13.32 -16.99 8.90
CA LYS A 429 -13.72 -17.86 7.79
C LYS A 429 -12.52 -18.22 6.93
N ASP A 430 -12.28 -19.52 6.79
CA ASP A 430 -11.34 -20.03 5.82
C ASP A 430 -11.75 -19.65 4.39
N ASN A 431 -10.75 -19.36 3.55
CA ASN A 431 -10.93 -18.98 2.17
C ASN A 431 -9.63 -19.14 1.37
N LEU A 432 -9.72 -19.01 0.05
CA LEU A 432 -8.58 -19.25 -0.83
C LEU A 432 -7.41 -18.28 -0.63
N ASP A 433 -7.65 -17.04 -0.18
CA ASP A 433 -6.56 -16.09 0.06
C ASP A 433 -5.85 -16.42 1.38
N VAL A 434 -6.59 -16.84 2.42
CA VAL A 434 -6.03 -17.41 3.65
C VAL A 434 -5.19 -18.65 3.36
N GLN A 435 -5.71 -19.59 2.57
CA GLN A 435 -4.96 -20.80 2.22
C GLN A 435 -3.65 -20.49 1.47
N LYS A 436 -3.61 -19.46 0.62
CA LYS A 436 -2.36 -19.00 -0.01
C LYS A 436 -1.39 -18.43 1.02
N ILE A 437 -1.88 -17.64 1.97
CA ILE A 437 -1.06 -17.09 3.07
C ILE A 437 -0.42 -18.24 3.86
N LEU A 438 -1.21 -19.24 4.27
CA LEU A 438 -0.75 -20.35 5.10
C LEU A 438 0.22 -21.30 4.37
N ARG A 439 0.02 -21.55 3.07
CA ARG A 439 0.98 -22.35 2.26
C ARG A 439 2.39 -21.75 2.20
N GLY A 440 2.51 -20.42 2.34
CA GLY A 440 3.82 -19.76 2.40
C GLY A 440 4.61 -20.10 3.67
N VAL A 441 3.91 -20.50 4.74
CA VAL A 441 4.47 -20.74 6.08
C VAL A 441 4.61 -22.23 6.40
N LEU A 442 3.67 -23.06 5.93
CA LEU A 442 3.60 -24.50 6.19
C LEU A 442 4.53 -25.35 5.30
N LYS A 443 5.67 -24.82 4.86
CA LYS A 443 6.59 -25.52 3.96
C LYS A 443 7.48 -26.54 4.65
#